data_AF-A0A8T4TGG8-F1
#
_entry.id   AF-A0A8T4TGG8-F1
#
_cell.length_a   1.000
_cell.length_b   1.000
_cell.length_c   1.000
_cell.angle_alpha   90.00
_cell.angle_beta   90.00
_cell.angle_gamma   90.00
#
_symmetry.space_group_name_H-M   'P 1'
#
loop_
_entity.id
_entity.type
_entity.pdbx_description
1 polymer ?
#
loop_
_entity_poly.entity_id
_entity_poly.type
_entity_poly.pdbx_seq_one_letter_code
_entity_poly.pdbx_strand_id
1 'polypeptide(L)'
;MKNSIKESYEKLLASKEFKHKGFLCGAFLICDIEDINNTEWQIDFYNTESDTITTYLVSKKIEITDNSKILKKEDVKIEKLNINEIKTSFEDIKNKIENILNKYKETAAKITVILQKQKIPMWNIIYITKKFNILNIKINAENGEVIEEKTVPLVSFERGGVKN
;
A
#
# COMPACT_ATOMS: atom_id res chain seq x y z
N MET A 1 -10.82 -9.70 -2.29
CA MET A 1 -11.19 -8.29 -2.08
C MET A 1 -12.48 -7.99 -2.82
N LYS A 2 -13.36 -7.13 -2.29
CA LYS A 2 -14.66 -6.79 -2.90
C LYS A 2 -14.53 -6.18 -4.29
N ASN A 3 -13.52 -5.34 -4.51
CA ASN A 3 -13.20 -4.73 -5.80
C ASN A 3 -11.70 -4.83 -6.08
N SER A 4 -11.34 -4.95 -7.35
CA SER A 4 -9.94 -4.81 -7.76
C SER A 4 -9.51 -3.33 -7.70
N ILE A 5 -8.21 -3.07 -7.58
CA ILE A 5 -7.71 -1.68 -7.61
C ILE A 5 -8.06 -0.97 -8.93
N LYS A 6 -8.11 -1.72 -10.05
CA LYS A 6 -8.47 -1.18 -11.36
C LYS A 6 -9.93 -0.70 -11.37
N GLU A 7 -10.85 -1.52 -10.86
CA GLU A 7 -12.26 -1.14 -10.71
C GLU A 7 -12.43 0.10 -9.81
N SER A 8 -11.75 0.13 -8.66
CA SER A 8 -11.79 1.30 -7.77
C SER A 8 -11.26 2.57 -8.45
N TYR A 9 -10.17 2.44 -9.22
CA TYR A 9 -9.60 3.56 -9.97
C TYR A 9 -10.54 4.06 -11.08
N GLU A 10 -11.10 3.16 -11.88
CA GLU A 10 -12.06 3.50 -12.94
C GLU A 10 -13.33 4.15 -12.38
N LYS A 11 -13.85 3.61 -11.26
CA LYS A 11 -15.00 4.17 -10.55
C LYS A 11 -14.73 5.59 -10.07
N LEU A 12 -13.53 5.86 -9.56
CA LEU A 12 -13.12 7.20 -9.14
C LEU A 12 -13.04 8.15 -10.35
N LEU A 13 -12.40 7.74 -11.45
CA LEU A 13 -12.27 8.58 -12.64
C LEU A 13 -13.63 8.92 -13.28
N ALA A 14 -14.61 8.02 -13.20
CA ALA A 14 -15.97 8.24 -13.70
C ALA A 14 -16.84 9.11 -12.77
N SER A 15 -16.35 9.45 -11.57
CA SER A 15 -17.11 10.13 -10.54
C SER A 15 -17.08 11.66 -10.70
N LYS A 16 -18.09 12.35 -10.16
CA LYS A 16 -18.17 13.83 -10.18
C LYS A 16 -17.27 14.48 -9.13
N GLU A 17 -16.91 13.70 -8.12
CA GLU A 17 -16.05 14.06 -6.99
C GLU A 17 -14.57 14.13 -7.42
N PHE A 18 -14.19 13.40 -8.47
CA PHE A 18 -12.84 13.45 -9.00
C PHE A 18 -12.58 14.77 -9.73
N LYS A 19 -11.73 15.61 -9.14
CA LYS A 19 -11.37 16.96 -9.64
C LYS A 19 -9.88 17.27 -9.52
N HIS A 20 -9.05 16.24 -9.32
CA HIS A 20 -7.65 16.44 -8.95
C HIS A 20 -6.79 16.88 -10.14
N LYS A 21 -5.82 17.77 -9.85
CA LYS A 21 -4.71 18.13 -10.74
C LYS A 21 -3.45 17.43 -10.26
N GLY A 22 -2.92 16.51 -11.04
CA GLY A 22 -1.76 15.72 -10.65
C GLY A 22 -1.78 14.36 -11.30
N PHE A 23 -1.05 13.41 -10.71
CA PHE A 23 -0.98 12.04 -11.21
C PHE A 23 -1.18 11.01 -10.11
N LEU A 24 -1.75 9.85 -10.46
CA LEU A 24 -1.82 8.69 -9.58
C LEU A 24 -0.40 8.33 -9.11
N CYS A 25 -0.17 8.36 -7.81
CA CYS A 25 1.12 8.02 -7.22
C CYS A 25 1.08 6.74 -6.39
N GLY A 26 -0.11 6.37 -5.91
CA GLY A 26 -0.27 5.14 -5.16
C GLY A 26 -1.71 4.80 -4.86
N ALA A 27 -1.88 3.63 -4.28
CA ALA A 27 -3.13 3.21 -3.66
C ALA A 27 -2.80 2.32 -2.46
N PHE A 28 -3.60 2.38 -1.41
CA PHE A 28 -3.37 1.54 -0.24
C PHE A 28 -4.66 1.14 0.45
N LEU A 29 -4.55 0.13 1.29
CA LEU A 29 -5.54 -0.23 2.29
C LEU A 29 -4.84 -0.66 3.57
N ILE A 30 -5.54 -0.50 4.69
CA ILE A 30 -5.13 -0.97 6.01
C ILE A 30 -6.34 -1.55 6.71
N CYS A 31 -6.20 -2.76 7.23
CA CYS A 31 -7.29 -3.47 7.89
C CYS A 31 -6.78 -4.61 8.79
N ASP A 32 -7.69 -5.14 9.59
CA ASP A 32 -7.53 -6.47 10.17
C ASP A 32 -7.58 -7.51 9.03
N ILE A 33 -6.79 -8.58 9.15
CA ILE A 33 -6.66 -9.57 8.06
C ILE A 33 -7.99 -10.22 7.68
N GLU A 34 -8.91 -10.34 8.64
CA GLU A 34 -10.25 -10.89 8.46
C GLU A 34 -11.14 -9.99 7.59
N ASP A 35 -10.86 -8.68 7.57
CA ASP A 35 -11.63 -7.65 6.85
C ASP A 35 -11.04 -7.29 5.49
N ILE A 36 -9.93 -7.91 5.08
CA ILE A 36 -9.26 -7.58 3.82
C ILE A 36 -10.18 -7.66 2.60
N ASN A 37 -11.16 -8.57 2.64
CA ASN A 37 -12.11 -8.71 1.55
C ASN A 37 -13.17 -7.60 1.53
N ASN A 38 -13.40 -6.94 2.66
CA ASN A 38 -14.42 -5.91 2.84
C ASN A 38 -13.86 -4.49 2.90
N THR A 39 -12.54 -4.35 2.85
CA THR A 39 -11.85 -3.06 2.97
C THR A 39 -11.76 -2.38 1.61
N GLU A 40 -12.01 -1.08 1.59
CA GLU A 40 -12.01 -0.26 0.38
C GLU A 40 -10.63 0.35 0.13
N TRP A 41 -10.34 0.59 -1.14
CA TRP A 41 -9.09 1.23 -1.56
C TRP A 41 -9.10 2.73 -1.27
N GLN A 42 -7.96 3.20 -0.77
CA GLN A 42 -7.57 4.60 -0.80
C GLN A 42 -6.67 4.83 -2.01
N ILE A 43 -6.97 5.84 -2.81
CA ILE A 43 -6.24 6.16 -4.04
C ILE A 43 -5.61 7.54 -3.91
N ASP A 44 -4.29 7.59 -4.09
CA ASP A 44 -3.49 8.78 -3.87
C ASP A 44 -3.08 9.43 -5.19
N PHE A 45 -3.36 10.72 -5.29
CA PHE A 45 -2.88 11.55 -6.37
C PHE A 45 -1.94 12.63 -5.84
N TYR A 46 -0.79 12.75 -6.50
CA TYR A 46 0.22 13.73 -6.16
C TYR A 46 0.14 14.94 -7.09
N ASN A 47 0.06 16.12 -6.47
CA ASN A 47 0.15 17.41 -7.15
C ASN A 47 1.56 17.98 -6.98
N THR A 48 2.30 18.12 -8.10
CA THR A 48 3.65 18.65 -8.11
C THR A 48 3.73 20.15 -7.87
N GLU A 49 2.67 20.92 -8.16
CA GLU A 49 2.63 22.37 -7.98
C GLU A 49 2.53 22.76 -6.49
N SER A 50 1.68 22.05 -5.74
CA SER A 50 1.46 22.30 -4.31
C SER A 50 2.26 21.39 -3.38
N ASP A 51 2.95 20.38 -3.92
CA ASP A 51 3.65 19.33 -3.17
C ASP A 51 2.77 18.60 -2.15
N THR A 52 1.55 18.23 -2.55
CA THR A 52 0.55 17.57 -1.69
C THR A 52 0.01 16.30 -2.31
N ILE A 53 -0.41 15.35 -1.46
CA ILE A 53 -1.23 14.21 -1.88
C ILE A 53 -2.69 14.49 -1.52
N THR A 54 -3.57 14.25 -2.49
CA THR A 54 -5.02 14.09 -2.24
C THR A 54 -5.34 12.61 -2.25
N THR A 55 -6.01 12.15 -1.19
CA THR A 55 -6.42 10.74 -1.06
C THR A 55 -7.92 10.63 -1.24
N TYR A 56 -8.34 9.65 -2.04
CA TYR A 56 -9.73 9.34 -2.31
C TYR A 56 -10.07 7.97 -1.72
N LEU A 57 -11.01 7.93 -0.78
CA LEU A 57 -11.58 6.68 -0.28
C LEU A 57 -12.70 6.24 -1.22
N VAL A 58 -12.47 5.16 -1.98
CA VAL A 58 -13.40 4.69 -2.99
C VAL A 58 -14.32 3.62 -2.41
N SER A 59 -15.35 4.05 -1.68
CA SER A 59 -16.39 3.16 -1.12
C SER A 59 -17.70 3.24 -1.93
N LYS A 60 -18.85 2.95 -1.30
CA LYS A 60 -20.18 3.30 -1.86
C LYS A 60 -20.31 4.80 -2.17
N LYS A 61 -19.70 5.64 -1.33
CA LYS A 61 -19.54 7.08 -1.55
C LYS A 61 -18.05 7.39 -1.66
N ILE A 62 -17.67 8.26 -2.59
CA ILE A 62 -16.29 8.73 -2.68
C ILE A 62 -16.11 9.84 -1.65
N GLU A 63 -15.19 9.61 -0.73
CA GLU A 63 -14.79 10.59 0.28
C GLU A 63 -13.38 11.09 -0.05
N ILE A 64 -13.17 12.38 0.15
CA ILE A 64 -11.90 13.04 -0.12
C ILE A 64 -11.29 13.37 1.24
N THR A 65 -10.10 12.87 1.51
CA THR A 65 -9.31 13.29 2.66
C THR A 65 -8.29 14.34 2.20
N ASP A 66 -8.35 15.51 2.84
CA ASP A 66 -7.71 16.72 2.35
C ASP A 66 -6.18 16.66 2.33
N ASN A 67 -5.64 17.47 1.41
CA ASN A 67 -4.24 17.73 1.07
C ASN A 67 -3.29 17.66 2.27
N SER A 68 -2.78 16.47 2.54
CA SER A 68 -1.71 16.30 3.53
C SER A 68 -0.39 16.69 2.90
N LYS A 69 0.39 17.53 3.59
CA LYS A 69 1.80 17.74 3.23
C LYS A 69 2.54 16.43 3.40
N ILE A 70 3.29 16.07 2.38
CA ILE A 70 3.98 14.78 2.35
C ILE A 70 5.26 14.93 3.15
N LEU A 71 5.41 14.13 4.21
CA LEU A 71 6.68 13.99 4.92
C LEU A 71 7.61 13.12 4.07
N LYS A 72 8.29 13.73 3.10
CA LYS A 72 9.34 13.06 2.31
C LYS A 72 10.67 13.17 3.04
N LYS A 73 11.49 12.13 2.95
CA LYS A 73 12.94 12.30 3.16
C LYS A 73 13.48 13.13 1.99
N GLU A 74 14.49 13.97 2.23
CA GLU A 74 14.89 15.09 1.35
C GLU A 74 15.24 14.72 -0.12
N ASP A 75 15.35 13.45 -0.50
CA ASP A 75 15.68 13.02 -1.87
C ASP A 75 14.67 12.03 -2.51
N VAL A 76 13.50 11.81 -1.89
CA VAL A 76 12.54 10.83 -2.41
C VAL A 76 11.57 11.51 -3.39
N LYS A 77 11.83 11.32 -4.68
CA LYS A 77 10.90 11.72 -5.74
C LYS A 77 9.68 10.80 -5.76
N ILE A 78 8.50 11.40 -5.84
CA ILE A 78 7.25 10.66 -6.06
C ILE A 78 7.14 10.36 -7.55
N GLU A 79 6.98 9.08 -7.86
CA GLU A 79 6.89 8.60 -9.23
C GLU A 79 5.44 8.32 -9.62
N LYS A 80 5.13 8.56 -10.90
CA LYS A 80 3.79 8.30 -11.45
C LYS A 80 3.53 6.82 -11.55
N LEU A 81 2.50 6.34 -10.87
CA LEU A 81 2.00 4.99 -11.01
C LEU A 81 1.07 4.93 -12.23
N ASN A 82 1.43 4.10 -13.21
CA ASN A 82 0.59 3.83 -14.36
C ASN A 82 -0.20 2.54 -14.11
N ILE A 83 -1.53 2.65 -13.99
CA ILE A 83 -2.38 1.51 -13.65
C ILE A 83 -2.28 0.35 -14.68
N ASN A 84 -1.93 0.68 -15.92
CA ASN A 84 -1.81 -0.29 -17.00
C ASN A 84 -0.52 -1.14 -16.91
N GLU A 85 0.49 -0.68 -16.17
CA GLU A 85 1.71 -1.47 -15.92
C GLU A 85 1.44 -2.61 -14.92
N ILE A 86 0.37 -2.52 -14.12
CA ILE A 86 0.03 -3.51 -13.12
C ILE A 86 -0.66 -4.71 -13.79
N LYS A 87 0.04 -5.84 -13.82
CA LYS A 87 -0.47 -7.09 -14.43
C LYS A 87 -0.88 -8.14 -13.38
N THR A 88 -0.55 -7.91 -12.12
CA THR A 88 -0.93 -8.78 -11.01
C THR A 88 -1.97 -8.12 -10.13
N SER A 89 -2.95 -8.87 -9.69
CA SER A 89 -3.88 -8.51 -8.62
C SER A 89 -3.35 -9.00 -7.28
N PHE A 90 -3.94 -8.51 -6.18
CA PHE A 90 -3.64 -9.03 -4.85
C PHE A 90 -3.97 -10.53 -4.73
N GLU A 91 -5.04 -11.01 -5.41
CA GLU A 91 -5.41 -12.42 -5.36
C GLU A 91 -4.34 -13.29 -6.06
N ASP A 92 -3.76 -12.81 -7.16
CA ASP A 92 -2.68 -13.52 -7.88
C ASP A 92 -1.43 -13.73 -7.02
N ILE A 93 -1.16 -12.79 -6.11
CA ILE A 93 0.03 -12.83 -5.24
C ILE A 93 -0.25 -13.44 -3.86
N LYS A 94 -1.51 -13.73 -3.54
CA LYS A 94 -1.94 -14.21 -2.23
C LYS A 94 -1.23 -15.51 -1.81
N ASN A 95 -1.18 -16.50 -2.70
CA ASN A 95 -0.50 -17.77 -2.42
C ASN A 95 1.00 -17.57 -2.11
N LYS A 96 1.66 -16.64 -2.81
CA LYS A 96 3.07 -16.30 -2.54
C LYS A 96 3.23 -15.71 -1.14
N ILE A 97 2.32 -14.81 -0.78
CA ILE A 97 2.32 -14.16 0.53
C ILE A 97 2.06 -15.18 1.66
N GLU A 98 1.09 -16.08 1.48
CA GLU A 98 0.80 -17.15 2.44
C GLU A 98 1.98 -18.10 2.63
N ASN A 99 2.67 -18.47 1.55
CA ASN A 99 3.90 -19.27 1.63
C ASN A 99 5.01 -18.56 2.40
N ILE A 100 5.14 -17.24 2.26
CA ILE A 100 6.11 -16.44 3.02
C ILE A 100 5.72 -16.39 4.49
N LEU A 101 4.44 -16.14 4.83
CA LEU A 101 3.97 -16.21 6.22
C LEU A 101 4.30 -17.56 6.86
N ASN A 102 4.05 -18.66 6.15
CA ASN A 102 4.36 -20.01 6.61
C ASN A 102 5.87 -20.23 6.78
N LYS A 103 6.70 -19.75 5.85
CA LYS A 103 8.16 -19.79 5.95
C LYS A 103 8.67 -19.12 7.22
N TYR A 104 8.13 -17.95 7.57
CA TYR A 104 8.48 -17.24 8.81
C TYR A 104 7.73 -17.76 10.05
N LYS A 105 6.82 -18.73 9.88
CA LYS A 105 5.93 -19.25 10.95
C LYS A 105 5.15 -18.11 11.63
N GLU A 106 4.74 -17.14 10.84
CA GLU A 106 4.00 -15.97 11.28
C GLU A 106 2.51 -16.13 10.99
N THR A 107 1.69 -15.43 11.77
CA THR A 107 0.25 -15.33 11.51
C THR A 107 -0.11 -13.85 11.51
N ALA A 108 -0.72 -13.38 10.44
CA ALA A 108 -1.15 -11.99 10.32
C ALA A 108 -2.26 -11.66 11.35
N ALA A 109 -2.17 -10.48 11.94
CA ALA A 109 -3.26 -9.84 12.69
C ALA A 109 -3.82 -8.67 11.88
N LYS A 110 -2.92 -7.77 11.44
CA LYS A 110 -3.24 -6.64 10.56
C LYS A 110 -2.42 -6.71 9.29
N ILE A 111 -2.97 -6.13 8.24
CA ILE A 111 -2.32 -5.99 6.95
C ILE A 111 -2.42 -4.55 6.47
N THR A 112 -1.33 -4.05 5.91
CA THR A 112 -1.32 -2.87 5.05
C THR A 112 -0.83 -3.29 3.68
N VAL A 113 -1.59 -2.96 2.66
CA VAL A 113 -1.23 -3.23 1.26
C VAL A 113 -1.03 -1.88 0.61
N ILE A 114 0.16 -1.62 0.07
CA ILE A 114 0.49 -0.38 -0.62
C ILE A 114 0.92 -0.74 -2.03
N LEU A 115 0.27 -0.15 -3.02
CA LEU A 115 0.65 -0.18 -4.41
C LEU A 115 1.22 1.19 -4.78
N GLN A 116 2.49 1.21 -5.17
CA GLN A 116 3.18 2.45 -5.51
C GLN A 116 4.27 2.18 -6.54
N LYS A 117 4.76 3.23 -7.19
CA LYS A 117 5.93 3.15 -8.06
C LYS A 117 7.12 3.82 -7.38
N GLN A 118 8.25 3.11 -7.37
CA GLN A 118 9.56 3.74 -7.18
C GLN A 118 10.29 3.67 -8.54
N LYS A 119 11.23 2.73 -8.69
CA LYS A 119 11.79 2.41 -10.01
C LYS A 119 10.84 1.57 -10.85
N ILE A 120 10.17 0.62 -10.20
CA ILE A 120 9.18 -0.29 -10.77
C ILE A 120 7.89 -0.22 -9.95
N PRO A 121 6.72 -0.54 -10.54
CA PRO A 121 5.48 -0.66 -9.78
C PRO A 121 5.58 -1.86 -8.84
N MET A 122 5.22 -1.67 -7.57
CA MET A 122 5.37 -2.70 -6.55
C MET A 122 4.18 -2.74 -5.60
N TRP A 123 3.83 -3.95 -5.21
CA TRP A 123 3.05 -4.26 -4.03
C TRP A 123 3.99 -4.30 -2.83
N ASN A 124 3.80 -3.42 -1.86
CA ASN A 124 4.46 -3.44 -0.55
C ASN A 124 3.42 -3.88 0.47
N ILE A 125 3.54 -5.13 0.92
CA ILE A 125 2.64 -5.79 1.85
C ILE A 125 3.31 -5.79 3.22
N ILE A 126 2.67 -5.17 4.20
CA ILE A 126 3.16 -5.07 5.56
C ILE A 126 2.18 -5.79 6.48
N TYR A 127 2.65 -6.87 7.11
CA TYR A 127 1.90 -7.56 8.14
C TYR A 127 2.39 -7.14 9.52
N ILE A 128 1.44 -6.84 10.40
CA ILE A 128 1.66 -6.92 11.84
C ILE A 128 1.17 -8.30 12.26
N THR A 129 2.07 -9.10 12.83
CA THR A 129 1.79 -10.50 13.16
C THR A 129 1.32 -10.66 14.60
N LYS A 130 0.65 -11.78 14.90
CA LYS A 130 0.23 -12.17 16.26
C LYS A 130 1.40 -12.38 17.22
N LYS A 131 2.62 -12.56 16.69
CA LYS A 131 3.87 -12.67 17.47
C LYS A 131 4.55 -11.31 17.67
N PHE A 132 3.87 -10.21 17.35
CA PHE A 132 4.42 -8.86 17.41
C PHE A 132 5.66 -8.66 16.54
N ASN A 133 5.69 -9.29 15.36
CA ASN A 133 6.67 -9.00 14.32
C ASN A 133 6.01 -8.13 13.22
N ILE A 134 6.82 -7.33 12.53
CA ILE A 134 6.47 -6.74 11.25
C ILE A 134 7.11 -7.60 10.17
N LEU A 135 6.29 -8.15 9.27
CA LEU A 135 6.75 -8.79 8.05
C LEU A 135 6.43 -7.88 6.86
N ASN A 136 7.46 -7.33 6.23
CA ASN A 136 7.36 -6.53 5.02
C ASN A 136 7.75 -7.38 3.81
N ILE A 137 6.88 -7.42 2.79
CA ILE A 137 7.06 -8.17 1.56
C ILE A 137 6.87 -7.21 0.38
N LYS A 138 7.86 -7.10 -0.49
CA LYS A 138 7.77 -6.34 -1.74
C LYS A 138 7.67 -7.28 -2.91
N ILE A 139 6.67 -7.08 -3.76
CA ILE A 139 6.40 -7.89 -4.95
C ILE A 139 6.28 -6.97 -6.15
N ASN A 140 6.93 -7.29 -7.26
CA ASN A 140 6.82 -6.55 -8.50
C ASN A 140 5.39 -6.69 -9.06
N ALA A 141 4.71 -5.57 -9.30
CA ALA A 141 3.32 -5.56 -9.74
C ALA A 141 3.15 -5.94 -11.24
N GLU A 142 4.22 -5.88 -12.04
CA GLU A 142 4.23 -6.26 -13.46
C GLU A 142 4.32 -7.77 -13.68
N ASN A 143 5.04 -8.51 -12.82
CA ASN A 143 5.32 -9.93 -13.04
C ASN A 143 5.06 -10.82 -11.81
N GLY A 144 4.78 -10.23 -10.66
CA GLY A 144 4.50 -10.95 -9.41
C GLY A 144 5.72 -11.53 -8.72
N GLU A 145 6.95 -11.20 -9.15
CA GLU A 145 8.17 -11.69 -8.50
C GLU A 145 8.38 -11.02 -7.15
N VAL A 146 8.81 -11.80 -6.16
CA VAL A 146 9.17 -11.26 -4.84
C VAL A 146 10.51 -10.54 -4.97
N ILE A 147 10.52 -9.24 -4.68
CA ILE A 147 11.70 -8.38 -4.71
C ILE A 147 12.44 -8.46 -3.39
N GLU A 148 11.69 -8.41 -2.28
CA GLU A 148 12.24 -8.36 -0.92
C GLU A 148 11.24 -8.98 0.05
N GLU A 149 11.75 -9.65 1.08
CA GLU A 149 10.99 -10.04 2.27
C GLU A 149 11.85 -9.78 3.51
N LYS A 150 11.28 -9.14 4.52
CA LYS A 150 11.99 -8.78 5.75
C LYS A 150 11.07 -8.89 6.95
N THR A 151 11.53 -9.58 7.99
CA THR A 151 10.86 -9.63 9.30
C THR A 151 11.66 -8.84 10.33
N VAL A 152 10.98 -8.06 11.17
CA VAL A 152 11.58 -7.34 12.30
C VAL A 152 10.67 -7.44 13.53
N PRO A 153 11.21 -7.72 14.73
CA PRO A 153 10.40 -7.68 15.95
C PRO A 153 10.01 -6.26 16.33
N LEU A 154 8.72 -6.05 16.68
CA LEU A 154 8.24 -4.73 17.16
C LEU A 154 8.91 -4.33 18.48
N VAL A 155 9.17 -5.30 19.36
CA VAL A 155 9.72 -5.07 20.71
C VAL A 155 11.25 -4.93 20.71
N SER A 156 11.90 -4.95 19.54
CA SER A 156 13.36 -4.79 19.46
C SER A 156 13.86 -3.33 19.56
N PHE A 157 12.95 -2.37 19.80
CA PHE A 157 13.26 -0.93 19.87
C PHE A 157 13.89 -0.43 21.19
N GLU A 158 14.09 -1.28 22.20
CA GLU A 158 14.76 -0.88 23.45
C GLU A 158 16.10 -1.59 23.66
N ARG A 159 17.19 -0.93 23.22
CA ARG A 159 18.50 -0.92 23.92
C ARG A 159 19.41 0.19 23.37
N GLY A 160 18.86 1.40 23.22
CA GLY A 160 19.64 2.63 23.23
C GLY A 160 19.81 3.09 24.68
N GLY A 161 20.55 2.32 25.48
CA GLY A 161 20.87 2.68 26.85
C GLY A 161 21.65 3.99 26.86
N VAL A 162 21.06 5.02 27.47
CA VAL A 162 21.77 6.23 27.91
C VAL A 162 22.89 5.76 28.84
N LYS A 163 24.14 5.86 28.38
CA LYS A 163 25.28 5.85 29.28
C LYS A 163 25.29 7.21 29.97
N ASN A 164 24.82 7.25 31.21
CA ASN A 164 25.27 8.25 32.17
C ASN A 164 26.66 7.88 32.67
#